data_AF-A0A7C4WED1-F1
#
_entry.id   AF-A0A7C4WED1-F1
#
_cell.length_a   1.000
_cell.length_b   1.000
_cell.length_c   1.000
_cell.angle_alpha   90.00
_cell.angle_beta   90.00
_cell.angle_gamma   90.00
#
_symmetry.space_group_name_H-M   'P 1'
#
loop_
_entity.id
_entity.type
_entity.pdbx_description
1 polymer ?
#
loop_
_entity_poly.entity_id
_entity_poly.type
_entity_poly.pdbx_seq_one_letter_code
_entity_poly.pdbx_strand_id
1 'polypeptide(L)'
;MRRTIQLVAIQMRGSPQDGSSPAAFASRMDGLMARAADRLDPREPALVAFPEDVGLLAALAVLPPKIQRQPTIAGAMAFALRQRFLPALHHRLRYRVSWARALLLALQPLLARVYLETFSTLARKYRVYLVAGSAPLAEIPHAPGSHPGARRPRGPAVYNTAALFGPDGSLIGLQRKVALIDLEGPQGLDLTPGPLEEIRVFPTEVGRVGIAICLDAFAPESPVREQLARFGAEILVQPSANPGPWTPEQQADWLRGAWAATVQEGRFVYAINPMMTGVLFDLGFYGQSALIARDTALARGDQGYRDIGPMPGFLEVAQKEDSEEILVARVPHPEEYSKV
;
A
#
# COMPACT_ATOMS: atom_id res chain seq x y z
N MET A 1 9.91 -27.53 16.43
CA MET A 1 9.84 -26.10 16.79
C MET A 1 8.65 -25.51 16.05
N ARG A 2 7.82 -24.67 16.69
CA ARG A 2 6.73 -23.97 16.00
C ARG A 2 7.34 -23.02 14.96
N ARG A 3 6.82 -23.02 13.73
CA ARG A 3 7.25 -22.05 12.71
C ARG A 3 6.78 -20.66 13.12
N THR A 4 7.62 -19.65 12.93
CA THR A 4 7.30 -18.25 13.20
C THR A 4 7.56 -17.40 11.96
N ILE A 5 6.85 -16.28 11.88
CA ILE A 5 6.99 -15.27 10.84
C ILE A 5 7.11 -13.88 11.50
N GLN A 6 7.55 -12.90 10.73
CA GLN A 6 7.65 -11.51 11.19
C GLN A 6 6.75 -10.61 10.35
N LEU A 7 5.87 -9.85 11.00
CA LEU A 7 4.99 -8.89 10.35
C LEU A 7 5.53 -7.48 10.56
N VAL A 8 5.57 -6.69 9.50
CA VAL A 8 6.07 -5.31 9.55
C VAL A 8 5.10 -4.35 8.86
N ALA A 9 4.69 -3.31 9.59
CA ALA A 9 3.98 -2.18 9.03
C ALA A 9 4.90 -0.95 9.03
N ILE A 10 5.05 -0.31 7.87
CA ILE A 10 5.75 0.96 7.75
C ILE A 10 4.72 2.08 7.84
N GLN A 11 4.76 2.86 8.92
CA GLN A 11 4.10 4.16 8.96
C GLN A 11 5.03 5.17 8.30
N MET A 12 4.74 5.55 7.07
CA MET A 12 5.63 6.39 6.29
C MET A 12 5.17 7.85 6.36
N ARG A 13 6.06 8.74 6.81
CA ARG A 13 5.84 10.18 6.67
C ARG A 13 6.27 10.64 5.28
N GLY A 14 5.30 10.82 4.38
CA GLY A 14 5.50 11.23 3.01
C GLY A 14 5.66 12.74 2.85
N SER A 15 6.50 13.12 1.88
CA SER A 15 6.70 14.51 1.46
C SER A 15 7.00 14.58 -0.04
N PRO A 16 6.72 15.70 -0.73
CA PRO A 16 7.09 15.84 -2.14
C PRO A 16 8.59 15.67 -2.41
N GLN A 17 9.44 15.97 -1.41
CA GLN A 17 10.91 15.87 -1.54
C GLN A 17 11.40 14.43 -1.68
N ASP A 18 10.65 13.47 -1.14
CA ASP A 18 10.95 12.04 -1.29
C ASP A 18 10.86 11.59 -2.76
N GLY A 19 10.02 12.27 -3.55
CA GLY A 19 9.89 12.09 -4.99
C GLY A 19 10.74 13.06 -5.81
N SER A 20 11.90 13.49 -5.32
CA SER A 20 12.68 14.53 -6.02
C SER A 20 13.44 14.05 -7.25
N SER A 21 13.74 12.76 -7.29
CA SER A 21 14.33 12.04 -8.41
C SER A 21 14.11 10.54 -8.18
N PRO A 22 14.31 9.67 -9.20
CA PRO A 22 14.21 8.23 -9.00
C PRO A 22 15.18 7.71 -7.93
N ALA A 23 16.39 8.28 -7.87
CA ALA A 23 17.39 7.92 -6.88
C ALA A 23 16.99 8.35 -5.46
N ALA A 24 16.39 9.53 -5.30
CA ALA A 24 15.90 10.00 -4.00
C ALA A 24 14.75 9.12 -3.49
N PHE A 25 13.80 8.77 -4.36
CA PHE A 25 12.72 7.85 -4.03
C PHE A 25 13.28 6.48 -3.59
N ALA A 26 14.18 5.90 -4.38
CA ALA A 26 14.79 4.62 -4.05
C ALA A 26 15.57 4.66 -2.73
N SER A 27 16.40 5.70 -2.53
CA SER A 27 17.16 5.90 -1.30
C SER A 27 16.26 6.07 -0.08
N ARG A 28 15.11 6.74 -0.23
CA ARG A 28 14.15 6.93 0.86
C ARG A 28 13.50 5.61 1.26
N MET A 29 13.03 4.84 0.28
CA MET A 29 12.43 3.52 0.53
C MET A 29 13.47 2.57 1.13
N ASP A 30 14.73 2.65 0.67
CA ASP A 30 15.84 1.87 1.21
C ASP A 30 16.13 2.19 2.68
N GLY A 31 16.13 3.48 3.06
CA GLY A 31 16.32 3.88 4.45
C GLY A 31 15.23 3.38 5.40
N LEU A 32 13.97 3.35 4.94
CA LEU A 32 12.86 2.75 5.69
C LEU A 32 13.04 1.24 5.85
N MET A 33 13.41 0.56 4.77
CA MET A 33 13.66 -0.88 4.79
C MET A 33 14.86 -1.25 5.66
N ALA A 34 15.94 -0.45 5.65
CA ALA A 34 17.10 -0.67 6.50
C ALA A 34 16.72 -0.65 7.99
N ARG A 35 15.98 0.39 8.41
CA ARG A 35 15.48 0.51 9.78
C ARG A 35 14.53 -0.61 10.18
N ALA A 36 13.74 -1.13 9.24
CA ALA A 36 12.91 -2.31 9.48
C ALA A 36 13.78 -3.56 9.65
N ALA A 37 14.73 -3.79 8.73
CA ALA A 37 15.62 -4.94 8.73
C ALA A 37 16.50 -5.03 9.99
N ASP A 38 16.92 -3.89 10.57
CA ASP A 38 17.67 -3.84 11.84
C ASP A 38 16.92 -4.49 13.01
N ARG A 39 15.61 -4.66 12.90
CA ARG A 39 14.73 -5.25 13.91
C ARG A 39 14.25 -6.66 13.58
N LEU A 40 14.66 -7.22 12.44
CA LEU A 40 14.24 -8.53 11.98
C LEU A 40 15.29 -9.61 12.30
N ASP A 41 14.82 -10.81 12.64
CA ASP A 41 15.66 -12.00 12.61
C ASP A 41 15.81 -12.46 11.15
N PRO A 42 17.02 -12.45 10.56
CA PRO A 42 17.23 -12.86 9.18
C PRO A 42 17.01 -14.37 8.93
N ARG A 43 16.79 -15.16 9.98
CA ARG A 43 16.51 -16.60 9.88
C ARG A 43 15.03 -16.91 9.72
N GLU A 44 14.16 -15.91 9.89
CA GLU A 44 12.72 -16.07 9.84
C GLU A 44 12.12 -15.28 8.68
N PRO A 45 11.16 -15.86 7.94
CA PRO A 45 10.50 -15.17 6.85
C PRO A 45 9.72 -13.96 7.38
N ALA A 46 9.81 -12.84 6.67
CA ALA A 46 9.17 -11.59 7.03
C ALA A 46 8.26 -11.06 5.92
N LEU A 47 7.13 -10.46 6.31
CA LEU A 47 6.22 -9.72 5.44
C LEU A 47 6.23 -8.25 5.83
N VAL A 48 6.74 -7.41 4.94
CA VAL A 48 6.80 -5.96 5.10
C VAL A 48 5.74 -5.30 4.24
N ALA A 49 5.01 -4.33 4.78
CA ALA A 49 4.01 -3.59 4.06
C ALA A 49 4.22 -2.07 4.16
N PHE A 50 4.20 -1.42 2.99
CA PHE A 50 4.18 0.04 2.83
C PHE A 50 2.74 0.55 2.71
N PRO A 51 2.49 1.84 2.98
CA PRO A 51 1.16 2.42 2.90
C PRO A 51 0.70 2.67 1.46
N GLU A 52 -0.59 2.93 1.32
CA GLU A 52 -1.19 3.40 0.07
C GLU A 52 -0.51 4.68 -0.43
N ASP A 53 -0.59 4.91 -1.75
CA ASP A 53 -0.13 6.15 -2.41
C ASP A 53 1.37 6.45 -2.37
N VAL A 54 2.21 5.55 -1.83
CA VAL A 54 3.67 5.65 -1.94
C VAL A 54 4.12 5.81 -3.40
N GLY A 55 3.41 5.22 -4.36
CA GLY A 55 3.66 5.37 -5.78
C GLY A 55 3.44 6.77 -6.34
N LEU A 56 2.69 7.65 -5.66
CA LEU A 56 2.61 9.06 -6.05
C LEU A 56 3.98 9.75 -5.95
N LEU A 57 4.81 9.36 -4.97
CA LEU A 57 6.17 9.87 -4.86
C LEU A 57 7.05 9.42 -6.03
N ALA A 58 6.85 8.20 -6.53
CA ALA A 58 7.48 7.74 -7.78
C ALA A 58 6.96 8.51 -9.00
N ALA A 59 5.70 8.94 -9.02
CA ALA A 59 5.16 9.82 -10.07
C ALA A 59 5.83 11.21 -10.05
N LEU A 60 6.07 11.77 -8.87
CA LEU A 60 6.82 13.02 -8.71
C LEU A 60 8.28 12.87 -9.17
N ALA A 61 8.89 11.71 -8.89
CA ALA A 61 10.29 11.41 -9.23
C ALA A 61 10.59 11.43 -10.73
N VAL A 62 9.58 11.26 -11.58
CA VAL A 62 9.73 11.25 -13.05
C VAL A 62 9.40 12.59 -13.71
N LEU A 63 9.17 13.61 -12.88
CA LEU A 63 8.85 14.98 -13.28
C LEU A 63 9.99 15.94 -12.87
N PRO A 64 10.11 17.13 -13.51
CA PRO A 64 11.15 18.08 -13.18
C PRO A 64 11.08 18.53 -11.70
N PRO A 65 12.23 18.75 -11.01
CA PRO A 65 12.27 19.04 -9.57
C PRO A 65 11.41 20.22 -9.09
N LYS A 66 11.11 21.17 -9.98
CA LYS A 66 10.20 22.30 -9.71
C LYS A 66 8.79 21.86 -9.28
N ILE A 67 8.39 20.62 -9.54
CA ILE A 67 7.10 20.08 -9.07
C ILE A 67 7.00 20.08 -7.54
N GLN A 68 8.11 19.86 -6.83
CA GLN A 68 8.14 19.81 -5.35
C GLN A 68 7.81 21.14 -4.69
N ARG A 69 7.89 22.24 -5.44
CA ARG A 69 7.65 23.61 -4.97
C ARG A 69 6.23 24.10 -5.26
N GLN A 70 5.39 23.26 -5.86
CA GLN A 70 4.01 23.64 -6.09
C GLN A 70 3.29 23.71 -4.73
N PRO A 71 2.45 24.73 -4.49
CA PRO A 71 1.79 24.90 -3.20
C PRO A 71 0.62 23.93 -2.99
N THR A 72 0.03 23.44 -4.08
CA THR A 72 -1.19 22.63 -4.05
C THR A 72 -1.11 21.45 -5.02
N ILE A 73 -1.89 20.40 -4.78
CA ILE A 73 -2.07 19.26 -5.69
C ILE A 73 -2.53 19.75 -7.07
N ALA A 74 -3.49 20.69 -7.12
CA ALA A 74 -3.96 21.26 -8.37
C ALA A 74 -2.82 21.97 -9.15
N GLY A 75 -1.96 22.70 -8.44
CA GLY A 75 -0.76 23.32 -9.01
C GLY A 75 0.25 22.28 -9.52
N ALA A 76 0.49 21.22 -8.75
CA ALA A 76 1.34 20.09 -9.14
C ALA A 76 0.83 19.38 -10.40
N MET A 77 -0.47 19.09 -10.47
CA MET A 77 -1.12 18.48 -11.63
C MET A 77 -1.03 19.39 -12.86
N ALA A 78 -1.32 20.69 -12.72
CA ALA A 78 -1.21 21.64 -13.81
C ALA A 78 0.25 21.83 -14.28
N PHE A 79 1.22 21.79 -13.37
CA PHE A 79 2.64 21.79 -13.71
C PHE A 79 3.02 20.52 -14.49
N ALA A 80 2.70 19.35 -13.95
CA ALA A 80 2.99 18.06 -14.56
C ALA A 80 2.37 17.92 -15.97
N LEU A 81 1.13 18.37 -16.13
CA LEU A 81 0.44 18.37 -17.42
C LEU A 81 1.17 19.25 -18.45
N ARG A 82 1.66 20.44 -18.08
CA ARG A 82 2.47 21.27 -18.98
C ARG A 82 3.77 20.57 -19.40
N GLN A 83 4.42 19.84 -18.49
CA GLN A 83 5.66 19.11 -18.77
C GLN A 83 5.47 17.86 -19.64
N ARG A 84 4.25 17.30 -19.67
CA ARG A 84 3.89 16.09 -20.41
C ARG A 84 2.74 16.33 -21.38
N PHE A 85 2.59 17.57 -21.86
CA PHE A 85 1.40 17.99 -22.60
C PHE A 85 1.18 17.17 -23.88
N LEU A 86 2.21 17.00 -24.72
CA LEU A 86 2.05 16.27 -25.99
C LEU A 86 1.71 14.78 -25.77
N PRO A 87 2.43 14.02 -24.92
CA PRO A 87 2.01 12.66 -24.57
C PRO A 87 0.60 12.59 -23.93
N ALA A 88 0.27 13.50 -23.02
CA ALA A 88 -1.05 13.54 -22.40
C ALA A 88 -2.14 13.86 -23.43
N LEU A 89 -1.92 14.83 -24.31
CA LEU A 89 -2.85 15.17 -25.39
C LEU A 89 -3.07 13.97 -26.33
N HIS A 90 -2.01 13.25 -26.68
CA HIS A 90 -2.12 12.01 -27.46
C HIS A 90 -3.05 11.00 -26.77
N HIS A 91 -2.82 10.69 -25.49
CA HIS A 91 -3.67 9.77 -24.73
C HIS A 91 -5.11 10.27 -24.60
N ARG A 92 -5.29 11.57 -24.34
CA ARG A 92 -6.60 12.20 -24.23
C ARG A 92 -7.40 12.07 -25.52
N LEU A 93 -6.79 12.35 -26.67
CA LEU A 93 -7.47 12.23 -27.97
C LEU A 93 -7.72 10.76 -28.36
N ARG A 94 -6.73 9.89 -28.13
CA ARG A 94 -6.81 8.46 -28.48
C ARG A 94 -7.85 7.70 -27.65
N TYR A 95 -7.97 8.02 -26.37
CA TYR A 95 -8.79 7.28 -25.42
C TYR A 95 -10.00 8.04 -24.89
N ARG A 96 -10.13 9.34 -25.21
CA ARG A 96 -11.23 10.21 -24.76
C ARG A 96 -11.39 10.24 -23.22
N VAL A 97 -10.27 10.25 -22.52
CA VAL A 97 -10.19 10.27 -21.05
C VAL A 97 -10.03 11.69 -20.50
N SER A 98 -10.14 11.86 -19.18
CA SER A 98 -9.85 13.13 -18.51
C SER A 98 -8.38 13.55 -18.67
N TRP A 99 -8.07 14.81 -18.37
CA TRP A 99 -6.69 15.28 -18.33
C TRP A 99 -5.86 14.63 -17.22
N ALA A 100 -6.48 14.29 -16.08
CA ALA A 100 -5.81 13.61 -14.98
C ALA A 100 -5.36 12.21 -15.41
N ARG A 101 -6.28 11.39 -15.93
CA ARG A 101 -5.96 10.06 -16.46
C ARG A 101 -4.99 10.12 -17.63
N ALA A 102 -5.15 11.09 -18.53
CA ALA A 102 -4.22 11.28 -19.65
C ALA A 102 -2.78 11.59 -19.19
N LEU A 103 -2.64 12.43 -18.16
CA LEU A 103 -1.34 12.70 -17.53
C LEU A 103 -0.78 11.44 -16.89
N LEU A 104 -1.57 10.70 -16.11
CA LEU A 104 -1.13 9.47 -15.47
C LEU A 104 -0.63 8.47 -16.52
N LEU A 105 -1.38 8.24 -17.61
CA LEU A 105 -0.97 7.39 -18.74
C LEU A 105 0.37 7.84 -19.36
N ALA A 106 0.56 9.15 -19.51
CA ALA A 106 1.81 9.71 -20.03
C ALA A 106 3.03 9.47 -19.12
N LEU A 107 2.82 9.25 -17.82
CA LEU A 107 3.90 8.98 -16.85
C LEU A 107 4.25 7.49 -16.74
N GLN A 108 3.34 6.58 -17.11
CA GLN A 108 3.41 5.16 -16.75
C GLN A 108 4.71 4.43 -17.06
N PRO A 109 5.35 4.57 -18.25
CA PRO A 109 6.57 3.80 -18.52
C PRO A 109 7.70 4.11 -17.53
N LEU A 110 7.78 5.35 -17.05
CA LEU A 110 8.79 5.77 -16.07
C LEU A 110 8.29 5.53 -14.65
N LEU A 111 7.05 5.92 -14.33
CA LEU A 111 6.45 5.74 -13.01
C LEU A 111 6.48 4.27 -12.60
N ALA A 112 5.94 3.39 -13.43
CA ALA A 112 5.86 1.96 -13.13
C ALA A 112 7.26 1.35 -13.00
N ARG A 113 8.21 1.81 -13.82
CA ARG A 113 9.61 1.36 -13.71
C ARG A 113 10.22 1.76 -12.37
N VAL A 114 10.17 3.04 -12.01
CA VAL A 114 10.73 3.56 -10.76
C VAL A 114 10.10 2.85 -9.56
N TYR A 115 8.78 2.74 -9.53
CA TYR A 115 8.05 2.05 -8.46
C TYR A 115 8.42 0.55 -8.39
N LEU A 116 8.22 -0.21 -9.45
CA LEU A 116 8.39 -1.67 -9.42
C LEU A 116 9.86 -2.09 -9.27
N GLU A 117 10.80 -1.45 -9.96
CA GLU A 117 12.24 -1.79 -9.85
C GLU A 117 12.78 -1.45 -8.45
N THR A 118 12.33 -0.35 -7.83
CA THR A 118 12.72 0.00 -6.46
C THR A 118 12.28 -1.10 -5.50
N PHE A 119 10.99 -1.42 -5.46
CA PHE A 119 10.48 -2.40 -4.51
C PHE A 119 10.95 -3.84 -4.80
N SER A 120 11.13 -4.22 -6.06
CA SER A 120 11.78 -5.49 -6.43
C SER A 120 13.22 -5.56 -5.89
N THR A 121 13.99 -4.48 -6.05
CA THR A 121 15.37 -4.41 -5.54
C THR A 121 15.42 -4.50 -4.02
N LEU A 122 14.50 -3.82 -3.33
CA LEU A 122 14.43 -3.83 -1.86
C LEU A 122 14.00 -5.19 -1.32
N ALA A 123 12.97 -5.81 -1.89
CA ALA A 123 12.54 -7.15 -1.51
C ALA A 123 13.69 -8.16 -1.60
N ARG A 124 14.46 -8.10 -2.70
CA ARG A 124 15.67 -8.92 -2.88
C ARG A 124 16.80 -8.57 -1.91
N LYS A 125 17.10 -7.28 -1.75
CA LYS A 125 18.19 -6.79 -0.89
C LYS A 125 18.00 -7.24 0.56
N TYR A 126 16.77 -7.14 1.06
CA TYR A 126 16.43 -7.49 2.45
C TYR A 126 15.88 -8.91 2.61
N ARG A 127 15.68 -9.65 1.51
CA ARG A 127 15.20 -11.04 1.48
C ARG A 127 13.85 -11.21 2.20
N VAL A 128 12.91 -10.31 1.93
CA VAL A 128 11.57 -10.30 2.54
C VAL A 128 10.46 -10.40 1.49
N TYR A 129 9.28 -10.86 1.92
CA TYR A 129 8.05 -10.59 1.18
C TYR A 129 7.66 -9.13 1.40
N LEU A 130 7.30 -8.43 0.33
CA LEU A 130 7.11 -6.98 0.36
C LEU A 130 5.85 -6.56 -0.37
N VAL A 131 4.85 -6.07 0.37
CA VAL A 131 3.73 -5.31 -0.17
C VAL A 131 4.18 -3.86 -0.31
N ALA A 132 4.39 -3.43 -1.54
CA ALA A 132 4.98 -2.14 -1.92
C ALA A 132 4.03 -0.94 -1.75
N GLY A 133 3.05 -1.03 -0.85
CA GLY A 133 1.98 -0.04 -0.77
C GLY A 133 1.16 -0.06 -2.03
N SER A 134 0.82 1.12 -2.57
CA SER A 134 0.15 1.21 -3.86
C SER A 134 0.58 2.41 -4.72
N ALA A 135 0.25 2.33 -6.00
CA ALA A 135 0.57 3.33 -7.01
C ALA A 135 -0.55 3.44 -8.06
N PRO A 136 -0.77 4.60 -8.69
CA PRO A 136 -1.64 4.72 -9.85
C PRO A 136 -0.95 4.10 -11.07
N LEU A 137 -1.20 2.82 -11.33
CA LEU A 137 -0.60 2.06 -12.42
C LEU A 137 -1.61 1.83 -13.53
N ALA A 138 -1.20 2.04 -14.78
CA ALA A 138 -1.97 1.55 -15.90
C ALA A 138 -1.92 0.02 -15.95
N GLU A 139 -2.83 -0.55 -16.74
CA GLU A 139 -2.77 -1.98 -16.99
C GLU A 139 -1.44 -2.36 -17.65
N ILE A 140 -0.57 -3.00 -16.88
CA ILE A 140 0.72 -3.48 -17.34
C ILE A 140 0.65 -5.01 -17.38
N PRO A 141 0.94 -5.65 -18.52
CA PRO A 141 0.96 -7.10 -18.61
C PRO A 141 1.99 -7.64 -17.64
N HIS A 142 1.63 -8.61 -16.82
CA HIS A 142 2.57 -9.22 -15.89
C HIS A 142 2.45 -10.74 -15.91
N ALA A 143 3.59 -11.44 -15.93
CA ALA A 143 3.63 -12.89 -15.78
C ALA A 143 4.06 -13.17 -14.33
N PRO A 144 3.23 -13.85 -13.51
CA PRO A 144 3.56 -14.14 -12.12
C PRO A 144 4.97 -14.70 -11.95
N GLY A 145 5.72 -14.20 -10.96
CA GLY A 145 7.10 -14.61 -10.70
C GLY A 145 8.15 -13.96 -11.62
N SER A 146 7.77 -13.09 -12.56
CA SER A 146 8.74 -12.36 -13.38
C SER A 146 9.32 -11.15 -12.64
N HIS A 147 10.58 -10.81 -12.92
CA HIS A 147 11.12 -9.53 -12.48
C HIS A 147 10.47 -8.36 -13.25
N PRO A 148 10.33 -7.19 -12.62
CA PRO A 148 9.92 -5.98 -13.32
C PRO A 148 10.82 -5.69 -14.50
N GLY A 149 10.23 -5.14 -15.56
CA GLY A 149 10.94 -4.72 -16.75
C GLY A 149 10.13 -3.69 -17.52
N ALA A 150 10.74 -3.07 -18.53
CA ALA A 150 10.08 -2.08 -19.36
C ALA A 150 8.88 -2.70 -20.08
N ARG A 151 7.66 -2.30 -19.68
CA ARG A 151 6.41 -2.77 -20.27
C ARG A 151 5.54 -1.57 -20.60
N ARG A 152 4.85 -1.65 -21.73
CA ARG A 152 3.93 -0.59 -22.17
C ARG A 152 2.54 -0.82 -21.54
N PRO A 153 1.88 0.26 -21.07
CA PRO A 153 0.47 0.21 -20.70
C PRO A 153 -0.39 -0.40 -21.81
N ARG A 154 -1.41 -1.17 -21.43
CA ARG A 154 -2.49 -1.62 -22.31
C ARG A 154 -3.75 -0.81 -22.01
N GLY A 155 -4.37 -0.30 -23.07
CA GLY A 155 -5.64 0.40 -22.97
C GLY A 155 -5.58 1.71 -22.16
N PRO A 156 -6.76 2.23 -21.79
CA PRO A 156 -6.90 3.53 -21.13
C PRO A 156 -6.94 3.45 -19.59
N ALA A 157 -7.06 2.26 -19.01
CA ALA A 157 -7.34 2.10 -17.59
C ALA A 157 -6.10 2.37 -16.74
N VAL A 158 -6.32 3.07 -15.63
CA VAL A 158 -5.31 3.35 -14.59
C VAL A 158 -5.95 3.02 -13.25
N TYR A 159 -5.33 2.15 -12.46
CA TYR A 159 -5.85 1.62 -11.22
C TYR A 159 -4.95 2.04 -10.05
N ASN A 160 -5.53 2.27 -8.88
CA ASN A 160 -4.76 2.21 -7.64
C ASN A 160 -4.36 0.74 -7.41
N THR A 161 -3.06 0.44 -7.52
CA THR A 161 -2.55 -0.93 -7.58
C THR A 161 -1.47 -1.15 -6.54
N ALA A 162 -1.63 -2.18 -5.71
CA ALA A 162 -0.61 -2.69 -4.83
C ALA A 162 0.19 -3.82 -5.50
N ALA A 163 1.50 -3.87 -5.25
CA ALA A 163 2.38 -4.92 -5.74
C ALA A 163 2.96 -5.74 -4.59
N LEU A 164 2.93 -7.07 -4.73
CA LEU A 164 3.56 -8.01 -3.80
C LEU A 164 4.81 -8.61 -4.43
N PHE A 165 5.95 -8.48 -3.76
CA PHE A 165 7.22 -9.04 -4.19
C PHE A 165 7.68 -10.19 -3.28
N GLY A 166 8.37 -11.16 -3.87
CA GLY A 166 9.07 -12.22 -3.15
C GLY A 166 10.46 -11.81 -2.68
N PRO A 167 11.08 -12.62 -1.79
CA PRO A 167 12.41 -12.36 -1.23
C PRO A 167 13.56 -12.43 -2.25
N ASP A 168 13.30 -12.93 -3.45
CA ASP A 168 14.22 -12.89 -4.60
C ASP A 168 14.05 -11.63 -5.46
N GLY A 169 13.05 -10.79 -5.16
CA GLY A 169 12.67 -9.61 -5.93
C GLY A 169 11.72 -9.91 -7.10
N SER A 170 11.22 -11.14 -7.24
CA SER A 170 10.19 -11.46 -8.23
C SER A 170 8.87 -10.77 -7.88
N LEU A 171 8.13 -10.30 -8.88
CA LEU A 171 6.77 -9.77 -8.66
C LEU A 171 5.81 -10.97 -8.57
N ILE A 172 5.26 -11.22 -7.39
CA ILE A 172 4.32 -12.32 -7.14
C ILE A 172 2.97 -11.97 -7.76
N GLY A 173 2.50 -10.74 -7.53
CA GLY A 173 1.20 -10.31 -8.04
C GLY A 173 0.92 -8.84 -7.86
N LEU A 174 -0.15 -8.41 -8.53
CA LEU A 174 -0.72 -7.07 -8.44
C LEU A 174 -2.15 -7.19 -7.94
N GLN A 175 -2.55 -6.31 -7.02
CA GLN A 175 -3.92 -6.19 -6.53
C GLN A 175 -4.43 -4.79 -6.82
N ARG A 176 -5.56 -4.69 -7.54
CA ARG A 176 -6.20 -3.42 -7.89
C ARG A 176 -7.26 -3.09 -6.83
N LYS A 177 -7.33 -1.84 -6.41
CA LYS A 177 -8.34 -1.31 -5.49
C LYS A 177 -9.71 -1.34 -6.15
N VAL A 178 -10.73 -1.86 -5.45
CA VAL A 178 -12.09 -2.00 -5.98
C VAL A 178 -12.95 -0.80 -5.59
N ALA A 179 -12.96 -0.44 -4.31
CA ALA A 179 -13.73 0.66 -3.76
C ALA A 179 -12.90 1.96 -3.75
N LEU A 180 -13.18 2.87 -4.68
CA LEU A 180 -12.50 4.15 -4.79
C LEU A 180 -13.12 5.23 -3.88
N ILE A 181 -12.30 6.13 -3.36
CA ILE A 181 -12.75 7.38 -2.74
C ILE A 181 -12.95 8.48 -3.79
N ASP A 182 -13.63 9.57 -3.43
CA ASP A 182 -13.91 10.68 -4.35
C ASP A 182 -12.66 11.28 -5.01
N LEU A 183 -11.54 11.39 -4.27
CA LEU A 183 -10.26 11.87 -4.79
C LEU A 183 -9.65 10.96 -5.87
N GLU A 184 -10.00 9.69 -5.86
CA GLU A 184 -9.57 8.71 -6.87
C GLU A 184 -10.54 8.65 -8.05
N GLY A 185 -11.79 9.05 -7.84
CA GLY A 185 -12.85 9.02 -8.82
C GLY A 185 -12.72 10.06 -9.94
N PRO A 186 -13.76 10.20 -10.79
CA PRO A 186 -13.73 11.04 -12.00
C PRO A 186 -13.43 12.52 -11.77
N GLN A 187 -13.70 13.05 -10.57
CA GLN A 187 -13.44 14.45 -10.21
C GLN A 187 -12.00 14.69 -9.72
N GLY A 188 -11.27 13.62 -9.35
CA GLY A 188 -9.89 13.68 -8.90
C GLY A 188 -8.93 13.06 -9.91
N LEU A 189 -8.31 11.94 -9.54
CA LEU A 189 -7.32 11.25 -10.37
C LEU A 189 -7.92 10.52 -11.59
N ASP A 190 -9.25 10.34 -11.63
CA ASP A 190 -9.95 9.55 -12.64
C ASP A 190 -9.30 8.16 -12.77
N LEU A 191 -9.26 7.42 -11.66
CA LEU A 191 -8.85 6.02 -11.63
C LEU A 191 -10.01 5.12 -12.03
N THR A 192 -9.68 3.94 -12.53
CA THR A 192 -10.61 2.87 -12.84
C THR A 192 -10.69 1.96 -11.60
N PRO A 193 -11.90 1.64 -11.11
CA PRO A 193 -12.03 0.64 -10.06
C PRO A 193 -11.59 -0.72 -10.59
N GLY A 194 -10.88 -1.47 -9.75
CA GLY A 194 -10.54 -2.86 -10.02
C GLY A 194 -11.80 -3.73 -10.06
N PRO A 195 -11.88 -4.71 -10.97
CA PRO A 195 -12.98 -5.66 -10.96
C PRO A 195 -12.86 -6.60 -9.75
N LEU A 196 -13.96 -6.83 -9.06
CA LEU A 196 -14.01 -7.64 -7.84
C LEU A 196 -13.60 -9.10 -8.13
N GLU A 197 -13.96 -9.64 -9.29
CA GLU A 197 -13.58 -10.98 -9.74
C GLU A 197 -12.07 -11.18 -9.93
N GLU A 198 -11.28 -10.11 -10.01
CA GLU A 198 -9.82 -10.18 -10.10
C GLU A 198 -9.10 -10.13 -8.74
N ILE A 199 -9.83 -9.98 -7.62
CA ILE A 199 -9.24 -10.13 -6.28
C ILE A 199 -8.55 -11.49 -6.17
N ARG A 200 -7.31 -11.51 -5.65
CA ARG A 200 -6.50 -12.73 -5.53
C ARG A 200 -5.94 -12.89 -4.13
N VAL A 201 -5.63 -14.15 -3.81
CA VAL A 201 -4.85 -14.54 -2.65
C VAL A 201 -3.52 -15.07 -3.14
N PHE A 202 -2.44 -14.61 -2.54
CA PHE A 202 -1.08 -14.92 -2.95
C PHE A 202 -0.46 -15.93 -1.97
N PRO A 203 -0.23 -17.19 -2.37
CA PRO A 203 0.46 -18.16 -1.52
C PRO A 203 1.95 -17.80 -1.41
N THR A 204 2.46 -17.77 -0.19
CA THR A 204 3.85 -17.43 0.13
C THR A 204 4.35 -18.23 1.32
N GLU A 205 5.65 -18.17 1.63
CA GLU A 205 6.24 -18.82 2.81
C GLU A 205 5.78 -18.20 4.14
N VAL A 206 5.29 -16.95 4.13
CA VAL A 206 4.72 -16.32 5.34
C VAL A 206 3.24 -16.68 5.54
N GLY A 207 2.61 -17.37 4.58
CA GLY A 207 1.18 -17.69 4.55
C GLY A 207 0.48 -17.19 3.29
N ARG A 208 -0.85 -17.33 3.24
CA ARG A 208 -1.69 -16.85 2.13
C ARG A 208 -2.04 -15.39 2.33
N VAL A 209 -1.44 -14.50 1.54
CA VAL A 209 -1.57 -13.04 1.66
C VAL A 209 -2.74 -12.54 0.80
N GLY A 210 -3.67 -11.82 1.42
CA GLY A 210 -4.70 -11.03 0.75
C GLY A 210 -4.42 -9.53 0.91
N ILE A 211 -4.76 -8.72 -0.08
CA ILE A 211 -4.55 -7.27 -0.04
C ILE A 211 -5.89 -6.57 -0.27
N ALA A 212 -6.29 -5.67 0.64
CA ALA A 212 -7.47 -4.83 0.53
C ALA A 212 -7.05 -3.37 0.75
N ILE A 213 -6.96 -2.58 -0.32
CA ILE A 213 -6.37 -1.24 -0.25
C ILE A 213 -7.39 -0.27 0.38
N CYS A 214 -7.06 0.26 1.56
CA CYS A 214 -7.82 1.29 2.27
C CYS A 214 -9.32 1.01 2.34
N LEU A 215 -10.14 1.77 1.60
CA LEU A 215 -11.59 1.62 1.58
C LEU A 215 -12.05 0.19 1.21
N ASP A 216 -11.28 -0.59 0.45
CA ASP A 216 -11.59 -2.02 0.21
C ASP A 216 -11.79 -2.81 1.52
N ALA A 217 -11.09 -2.41 2.59
CA ALA A 217 -11.14 -3.09 3.88
C ALA A 217 -12.37 -2.70 4.70
N PHE A 218 -13.10 -1.63 4.42
CA PHE A 218 -14.25 -1.21 5.25
C PHE A 218 -15.40 -0.57 4.47
N ALA A 219 -15.39 -0.71 3.14
CA ALA A 219 -16.51 -0.38 2.29
C ALA A 219 -17.80 -1.09 2.78
N PRO A 220 -18.98 -0.49 2.57
CA PRO A 220 -20.26 -1.15 2.83
C PRO A 220 -20.29 -2.56 2.23
N GLU A 221 -20.79 -3.54 3.00
CA GLU A 221 -20.77 -4.99 2.67
C GLU A 221 -19.37 -5.62 2.52
N SER A 222 -18.30 -4.83 2.51
CA SER A 222 -16.89 -5.28 2.50
C SER A 222 -16.58 -6.43 1.53
N PRO A 223 -16.98 -6.30 0.24
CA PRO A 223 -16.93 -7.39 -0.73
C PRO A 223 -15.52 -7.93 -0.95
N VAL A 224 -14.50 -7.07 -0.88
CA VAL A 224 -13.10 -7.48 -1.04
C VAL A 224 -12.64 -8.38 0.09
N ARG A 225 -12.94 -8.04 1.35
CA ARG A 225 -12.59 -8.89 2.50
C ARG A 225 -13.33 -10.21 2.47
N GLU A 226 -14.60 -10.19 2.09
CA GLU A 226 -15.38 -11.43 1.93
C GLU A 226 -14.74 -12.35 0.89
N GLN A 227 -14.39 -11.80 -0.28
CA GLN A 227 -13.79 -12.59 -1.35
C GLN A 227 -12.39 -13.12 -0.97
N LEU A 228 -11.56 -12.31 -0.31
CA LEU A 228 -10.27 -12.75 0.20
C LEU A 228 -10.42 -13.90 1.22
N ALA A 229 -11.37 -13.79 2.14
CA ALA A 229 -11.67 -14.85 3.11
C ALA A 229 -12.17 -16.13 2.41
N ARG A 230 -13.07 -16.00 1.43
CA ARG A 230 -13.55 -17.12 0.61
C ARG A 230 -12.44 -17.82 -0.18
N PHE A 231 -11.43 -17.06 -0.61
CA PHE A 231 -10.24 -17.60 -1.28
C PHE A 231 -9.15 -18.06 -0.32
N GLY A 232 -9.43 -18.05 0.99
CA GLY A 232 -8.59 -18.63 2.02
C GLY A 232 -7.39 -17.78 2.41
N ALA A 233 -7.42 -16.45 2.24
CA ALA A 233 -6.37 -15.59 2.77
C ALA A 233 -6.27 -15.75 4.30
N GLU A 234 -5.03 -15.80 4.79
CA GLU A 234 -4.67 -15.92 6.19
C GLU A 234 -4.18 -14.60 6.77
N ILE A 235 -3.49 -13.81 5.95
CA ILE A 235 -2.94 -12.51 6.33
C ILE A 235 -3.59 -11.44 5.44
N LEU A 236 -4.29 -10.50 6.06
CA LEU A 236 -4.81 -9.31 5.38
C LEU A 236 -3.79 -8.18 5.44
N VAL A 237 -3.42 -7.63 4.29
CA VAL A 237 -2.65 -6.39 4.22
C VAL A 237 -3.59 -5.28 3.74
N GLN A 238 -3.72 -4.23 4.55
CA GLN A 238 -4.52 -3.05 4.26
C GLN A 238 -3.60 -1.83 4.12
N PRO A 239 -2.96 -1.59 2.96
CA PRO A 239 -2.28 -0.33 2.72
C PRO A 239 -3.28 0.81 2.76
N SER A 240 -2.97 1.89 3.49
CA SER A 240 -3.91 2.97 3.73
C SER A 240 -3.26 4.35 3.67
N ALA A 241 -4.01 5.33 3.17
CA ALA A 241 -3.71 6.75 3.24
C ALA A 241 -5.01 7.51 3.56
N ASN A 242 -5.13 8.05 4.77
CA ASN A 242 -6.31 8.79 5.21
C ASN A 242 -6.09 10.31 4.99
N PRO A 243 -6.79 10.95 4.04
CA PRO A 243 -6.58 12.36 3.67
C PRO A 243 -7.35 13.32 4.59
N GLY A 244 -7.24 13.15 5.91
CA GLY A 244 -7.98 13.96 6.88
C GLY A 244 -7.51 13.75 8.32
N PRO A 245 -7.93 14.62 9.26
CA PRO A 245 -7.55 14.51 10.67
C PRO A 245 -7.93 13.16 11.27
N TRP A 246 -7.10 12.66 12.17
CA TRP A 246 -7.29 11.37 12.84
C TRP A 246 -8.11 11.52 14.13
N THR A 247 -9.35 12.00 13.98
CA THR A 247 -10.27 12.25 15.09
C THR A 247 -10.73 10.93 15.75
N PRO A 248 -11.33 10.97 16.95
CA PRO A 248 -11.90 9.77 17.58
C PRO A 248 -12.94 9.07 16.69
N GLU A 249 -13.76 9.81 15.96
CA GLU A 249 -14.74 9.26 15.01
C GLU A 249 -14.04 8.55 13.85
N GLN A 250 -12.98 9.16 13.31
CA GLN A 250 -12.18 8.55 12.24
C GLN A 250 -11.48 7.28 12.71
N GLN A 251 -10.99 7.25 13.95
CA GLN A 251 -10.41 6.07 14.58
C GLN A 251 -11.44 4.96 14.79
N ALA A 252 -12.63 5.30 15.27
CA ALA A 252 -13.73 4.36 15.42
C ALA A 252 -14.17 3.76 14.07
N ASP A 253 -14.22 4.59 13.02
CA ASP A 253 -14.50 4.13 11.66
C ASP A 253 -13.43 3.16 11.15
N TRP A 254 -12.16 3.44 11.43
CA TRP A 254 -11.04 2.59 11.00
C TRP A 254 -11.05 1.19 11.62
N LEU A 255 -11.66 1.02 12.80
CA LEU A 255 -11.85 -0.30 13.41
C LEU A 255 -12.69 -1.23 12.55
N ARG A 256 -13.57 -0.71 11.67
CA ARG A 256 -14.37 -1.52 10.72
C ARG A 256 -13.51 -2.23 9.66
N GLY A 257 -12.24 -1.83 9.51
CA GLY A 257 -11.28 -2.41 8.57
C GLY A 257 -10.57 -3.65 9.11
N ALA A 258 -9.24 -3.59 9.11
CA ALA A 258 -8.36 -4.69 9.52
C ALA A 258 -8.69 -5.27 10.90
N TRP A 259 -9.06 -4.42 11.88
CA TRP A 259 -9.39 -4.89 13.23
C TRP A 259 -10.65 -5.74 13.25
N ALA A 260 -11.77 -5.23 12.72
CA ALA A 260 -13.02 -5.99 12.67
C ALA A 260 -12.86 -7.27 11.86
N ALA A 261 -12.19 -7.20 10.71
CA ALA A 261 -11.94 -8.36 9.85
C ALA A 261 -11.18 -9.50 10.55
N THR A 262 -10.27 -9.15 11.46
CA THR A 262 -9.35 -10.11 12.10
C THR A 262 -9.86 -10.56 13.47
N VAL A 263 -10.30 -9.63 14.31
CA VAL A 263 -10.67 -9.88 15.70
C VAL A 263 -12.16 -10.12 15.86
N GLN A 264 -13.00 -9.23 15.33
CA GLN A 264 -14.46 -9.30 15.52
C GLN A 264 -15.08 -10.40 14.65
N GLU A 265 -14.67 -10.49 13.39
CA GLU A 265 -15.23 -11.41 12.40
C GLU A 265 -14.40 -12.70 12.26
N GLY A 266 -13.14 -12.70 12.73
CA GLY A 266 -12.27 -13.87 12.73
C GLY A 266 -11.86 -14.38 11.34
N ARG A 267 -12.01 -13.58 10.28
CA ARG A 267 -11.79 -13.99 8.88
C ARG A 267 -10.33 -14.27 8.55
N PHE A 268 -9.43 -13.49 9.16
CA PHE A 268 -7.98 -13.58 8.94
C PHE A 268 -7.28 -13.93 10.24
N VAL A 269 -6.11 -14.59 10.15
CA VAL A 269 -5.27 -14.88 11.32
C VAL A 269 -4.57 -13.61 11.79
N TYR A 270 -4.05 -12.84 10.83
CA TYR A 270 -3.33 -11.59 11.06
C TYR A 270 -3.80 -10.50 10.10
N ALA A 271 -3.64 -9.24 10.52
CA ALA A 271 -3.71 -8.11 9.61
C ALA A 271 -2.55 -7.12 9.83
N ILE A 272 -2.12 -6.51 8.72
CA ILE A 272 -1.12 -5.44 8.67
C ILE A 272 -1.77 -4.22 8.04
N ASN A 273 -1.88 -3.12 8.78
CA ASN A 273 -2.37 -1.85 8.25
C ASN A 273 -1.25 -0.80 8.30
N PRO A 274 -0.43 -0.65 7.25
CA PRO A 274 0.51 0.47 7.14
C PRO A 274 -0.21 1.74 6.67
N MET A 275 0.10 2.86 7.32
CA MET A 275 -0.53 4.17 7.10
C MET A 275 0.45 5.21 6.55
N MET A 276 0.03 5.96 5.53
CA MET A 276 0.71 7.18 5.11
C MET A 276 0.43 8.29 6.12
N THR A 277 1.45 9.04 6.48
CA THR A 277 1.35 10.27 7.27
C THR A 277 2.11 11.40 6.59
N GLY A 278 2.01 12.62 7.11
CA GLY A 278 2.74 13.77 6.57
C GLY A 278 1.91 14.57 5.58
N VAL A 279 2.57 15.33 4.72
CA VAL A 279 1.90 16.32 3.87
C VAL A 279 2.42 16.22 2.45
N LEU A 280 1.51 15.97 1.50
CA LEU A 280 1.76 16.09 0.08
C LEU A 280 1.07 17.34 -0.45
N PHE A 281 1.86 18.39 -0.66
CA PHE A 281 1.37 19.71 -1.07
C PHE A 281 0.40 20.31 -0.03
N ASP A 282 -0.86 20.50 -0.38
CA ASP A 282 -1.93 21.02 0.48
C ASP A 282 -2.78 19.92 1.12
N LEU A 283 -2.40 18.65 0.94
CA LEU A 283 -3.11 17.50 1.49
C LEU A 283 -2.30 16.84 2.62
N GLY A 284 -2.88 16.84 3.82
CA GLY A 284 -2.33 16.14 4.98
C GLY A 284 -2.88 14.72 5.09
N PHE A 285 -2.01 13.79 5.46
CA PHE A 285 -2.36 12.41 5.78
C PHE A 285 -2.07 12.13 7.25
N TYR A 286 -3.01 11.44 7.91
CA TYR A 286 -2.93 11.14 9.33
C TYR A 286 -3.45 9.75 9.63
N GLY A 287 -2.80 9.07 10.56
CA GLY A 287 -3.34 7.92 11.25
C GLY A 287 -2.28 7.01 11.84
N GLN A 288 -2.71 5.89 12.40
CA GLN A 288 -1.84 5.00 13.16
C GLN A 288 -1.77 3.64 12.48
N SER A 289 -0.58 3.25 12.04
CA SER A 289 -0.34 1.91 11.53
C SER A 289 -0.57 0.88 12.63
N ALA A 290 -0.98 -0.33 12.26
CA ALA A 290 -1.30 -1.39 13.22
C ALA A 290 -0.91 -2.78 12.72
N LEU A 291 -0.49 -3.62 13.66
CA LEU A 291 -0.36 -5.07 13.52
C LEU A 291 -1.41 -5.72 14.41
N ILE A 292 -2.20 -6.63 13.84
CA ILE A 292 -3.38 -7.20 14.51
C ILE A 292 -3.34 -8.72 14.38
N ALA A 293 -3.69 -9.43 15.45
CA ALA A 293 -3.88 -10.88 15.49
C ALA A 293 -5.29 -11.24 15.97
N ARG A 294 -5.83 -12.31 15.39
CA ARG A 294 -7.11 -12.91 15.81
C ARG A 294 -7.01 -13.54 17.19
N ASP A 295 -5.89 -14.19 17.47
CA ASP A 295 -5.58 -14.74 18.79
C ASP A 295 -5.16 -13.61 19.72
N THR A 296 -6.10 -13.15 20.55
CA THR A 296 -5.91 -12.01 21.44
C THR A 296 -4.89 -12.30 22.54
N ALA A 297 -4.55 -13.56 22.82
CA ALA A 297 -3.50 -13.92 23.77
C ALA A 297 -2.09 -13.56 23.30
N LEU A 298 -1.91 -13.28 22.00
CA LEU A 298 -0.65 -12.76 21.46
C LEU A 298 -0.45 -11.25 21.72
N ALA A 299 -1.53 -10.53 22.01
CA ALA A 299 -1.49 -9.09 22.26
C ALA A 299 -1.06 -8.80 23.70
N ARG A 300 -0.35 -7.69 23.92
CA ARG A 300 0.05 -7.24 25.27
C ARG A 300 -1.12 -6.70 26.10
N GLY A 301 -2.23 -6.36 25.44
CA GLY A 301 -3.44 -5.82 26.08
C GLY A 301 -3.40 -4.32 26.38
N ASP A 302 -2.32 -3.62 26.01
CA ASP A 302 -2.12 -2.18 26.23
C ASP A 302 -2.15 -1.36 24.92
N GLN A 303 -2.44 -2.01 23.78
CA GLN A 303 -2.38 -1.41 22.45
C GLN A 303 -3.77 -1.04 21.91
N GLY A 304 -3.87 0.10 21.24
CA GLY A 304 -5.03 0.55 20.48
C GLY A 304 -4.83 1.96 19.93
N TYR A 305 -5.78 2.47 19.14
CA TYR A 305 -5.69 3.83 18.62
C TYR A 305 -5.76 4.87 19.74
N ARG A 306 -5.12 6.02 19.52
CA ARG A 306 -4.81 7.03 20.55
C ARG A 306 -6.01 7.38 21.42
N ASP A 307 -7.16 7.65 20.79
CA ASP A 307 -8.36 8.17 21.45
C ASP A 307 -9.38 7.08 21.77
N ILE A 308 -9.20 5.87 21.22
CA ILE A 308 -10.02 4.69 21.53
C ILE A 308 -9.49 3.96 22.78
N GLY A 309 -8.17 3.98 22.98
CA GLY A 309 -7.51 3.24 24.04
C GLY A 309 -7.32 1.75 23.70
N PRO A 310 -6.84 0.95 24.67
CA PRO A 310 -6.47 -0.43 24.45
C PRO A 310 -7.63 -1.32 23.98
N MET A 311 -7.38 -2.15 22.98
CA MET A 311 -8.35 -3.01 22.33
C MET A 311 -7.76 -4.42 22.11
N PRO A 312 -8.58 -5.49 22.14
CA PRO A 312 -8.08 -6.85 21.93
C PRO A 312 -7.42 -7.04 20.55
N GLY A 313 -6.40 -7.88 20.49
CA GLY A 313 -5.79 -8.32 19.24
C GLY A 313 -4.78 -7.35 18.60
N PHE A 314 -4.66 -6.10 19.07
CA PHE A 314 -3.57 -5.23 18.62
C PHE A 314 -2.24 -5.73 19.18
N LEU A 315 -1.35 -6.16 18.28
CA LEU A 315 0.02 -6.56 18.62
C LEU A 315 0.90 -5.33 18.85
N GLU A 316 0.82 -4.37 17.93
CA GLU A 316 1.57 -3.11 17.94
C GLU A 316 0.74 -2.04 17.22
N VAL A 317 0.77 -0.80 17.71
CA VAL A 317 0.14 0.37 17.07
C VAL A 317 1.13 1.54 17.08
N ALA A 318 1.18 2.30 15.99
CA ALA A 318 1.99 3.50 15.92
C ALA A 318 1.53 4.50 16.98
N GLN A 319 2.47 5.13 17.69
CA GLN A 319 2.16 5.97 18.84
C GLN A 319 1.55 7.32 18.44
N LYS A 320 1.96 7.86 17.29
CA LYS A 320 1.49 9.17 16.81
C LYS A 320 0.85 9.04 15.43
N GLU A 321 -0.12 9.89 15.16
CA GLU A 321 -0.89 9.92 13.91
C GLU A 321 -0.16 10.62 12.75
N ASP A 322 0.93 11.34 13.02
CA ASP A 322 1.64 12.19 12.06
C ASP A 322 3.15 11.89 11.99
N SER A 323 3.59 10.81 12.64
CA SER A 323 5.00 10.42 12.74
C SER A 323 5.40 9.40 11.67
N GLU A 324 6.70 9.16 11.59
CA GLU A 324 7.27 8.01 10.91
C GLU A 324 7.66 6.92 11.91
N GLU A 325 7.04 5.76 11.80
CA GLU A 325 7.22 4.64 12.72
C GLU A 325 7.31 3.31 11.95
N ILE A 326 8.01 2.34 12.54
CA ILE A 326 8.12 0.99 11.99
C ILE A 326 7.62 0.06 13.08
N LEU A 327 6.63 -0.75 12.77
CA LEU A 327 6.07 -1.73 13.69
C LEU A 327 6.60 -3.09 13.30
N VAL A 328 6.98 -3.90 14.28
CA VAL A 328 7.49 -5.27 14.04
C VAL A 328 6.89 -6.17 15.10
N ALA A 329 6.23 -7.25 14.66
CA ALA A 329 5.76 -8.31 15.54
C ALA A 329 6.21 -9.67 15.02
N ARG A 330 6.76 -10.49 15.92
CA ARG A 330 7.07 -11.90 15.65
C ARG A 330 5.92 -12.76 16.14
N VAL A 331 5.34 -13.56 15.24
CA VAL A 331 4.12 -14.33 15.51
C VAL A 331 4.26 -15.77 15.01
N PRO A 332 3.46 -16.73 15.52
CA PRO A 332 3.39 -18.07 14.95
C PRO A 332 2.99 -18.04 13.46
N HIS A 333 3.40 -19.04 12.70
CA HIS A 333 2.98 -19.18 11.32
C HIS A 333 1.46 -19.47 11.23
N PRO A 334 0.71 -18.88 10.27
CA PRO A 334 -0.74 -19.06 10.17
C PRO A 334 -1.22 -20.51 10.11
N GLU A 335 -0.45 -21.43 9.52
CA GLU A 335 -0.74 -22.86 9.48
C GLU A 335 -0.91 -23.51 10.87
N GLU A 336 -0.33 -22.93 11.92
CA GLU A 336 -0.54 -23.39 13.30
C GLU A 336 -1.99 -23.19 13.76
N TYR A 337 -2.75 -22.31 13.09
CA TYR A 337 -4.17 -22.04 13.35
C TYR A 337 -5.12 -22.76 12.37
N SER A 338 -4.59 -23.39 11.31
CA SER A 338 -5.38 -24.17 10.35
C SER A 338 -5.59 -25.63 10.77
N LYS A 339 -4.96 -26.07 11.86
CA LYS A 339 -5.01 -27.44 12.39
C LYS A 339 -6.06 -27.65 13.51
N VAL A 340 -6.96 -26.69 13.71
CA VAL A 340 -8.03 -26.75 14.71
C VAL A 340 -9.38 -26.90 14.04
#